data_AF-A0AAV8XCP3-F1
#
_entry.id   AF-A0AAV8XCP3-F1
#
_cell.length_a   1.000
_cell.length_b   1.000
_cell.length_c   1.000
_cell.angle_alpha   90.00
_cell.angle_beta   90.00
_cell.angle_gamma   90.00
#
_symmetry.space_group_name_H-M   'P 1'
#
loop_
_entity.id
_entity.type
_entity.pdbx_description
1 polymer ?
#
loop_
_entity_poly.entity_id
_entity_poly.type
_entity_poly.pdbx_seq_one_letter_code
_entity_poly.pdbx_strand_id
1 'polypeptide(L)'
;NNIRNDTAEEVQNAICTITTKEIEASANATITRQLKGVCTSTSTSTVTSPGTSQTDPTSLSPQSCPQPEPQPLIDMDLETDDTLPQKSGLSKRDVSVQAHPVRVRSKAVQYELNIKIDKLQTKIIQEIDGIKYILEINGFKIPEAITLKNTPMSDHQDYNKSSINKVENMTNVLVRTEEILMYNNTVMDSPDSSKYFYYWKIQNIRELLAKTDMYKSSPDFFLLGHTLHLQLYPNHLENNYFGIQLRPYSSSFLKKHKIIILNQLNFGSDIDSGVLHGRINNKIFRISEKNLAVEGFIVENSLIVKLEIFVNS
;
A
#
# COMPACT_ATOMS: atom_id res chain seq x y z
N ASN A 1 -15.66 50.83 -27.96
CA ASN A 1 -14.44 50.11 -27.55
C ASN A 1 -14.83 48.76 -26.97
N ASN A 2 -14.60 47.70 -27.74
CA ASN A 2 -15.01 46.33 -27.43
C ASN A 2 -13.84 45.65 -26.70
N ILE A 3 -13.93 45.47 -25.39
CA ILE A 3 -12.86 44.86 -24.59
C ILE A 3 -13.02 43.35 -24.70
N ARG A 4 -12.11 42.70 -25.44
CA ARG A 4 -11.96 41.23 -25.43
C ARG A 4 -11.35 40.83 -24.09
N ASN A 5 -12.09 40.04 -23.31
CA ASN A 5 -11.55 39.33 -22.15
C ASN A 5 -10.79 38.10 -22.67
N ASP A 6 -9.50 38.26 -22.97
CA ASP A 6 -8.61 37.12 -23.23
C ASP A 6 -8.24 36.48 -21.87
N THR A 7 -8.90 35.37 -21.53
CA THR A 7 -8.47 34.50 -20.44
C THR A 7 -7.30 33.65 -20.93
N ALA A 8 -6.14 33.78 -20.31
CA ALA A 8 -4.99 32.94 -20.62
C ALA A 8 -5.22 31.52 -20.06
N GLU A 9 -5.17 30.52 -20.92
CA GLU A 9 -5.30 29.10 -20.55
C GLU A 9 -3.97 28.38 -20.77
N GLU A 10 -3.53 27.60 -19.80
CA GLU A 10 -2.38 26.71 -19.89
C GLU A 10 -2.89 25.28 -20.05
N VAL A 11 -2.54 24.62 -21.15
CA VAL A 11 -2.91 23.22 -21.44
C VAL A 11 -1.64 22.38 -21.41
N GLN A 12 -1.62 21.33 -20.59
CA GLN A 12 -0.56 20.34 -20.53
C GLN A 12 -1.09 18.98 -20.94
N ASN A 13 -0.36 18.27 -21.81
CA ASN A 13 -0.72 16.94 -22.29
C ASN A 13 0.33 15.91 -21.85
N ALA A 14 -0.11 14.74 -21.41
CA ALA A 14 0.72 13.61 -21.06
C ALA A 14 0.18 12.34 -21.73
N ILE A 15 1.02 11.68 -22.53
CA ILE A 15 0.66 10.44 -23.21
C ILE A 15 1.48 9.30 -22.62
N CYS A 16 0.80 8.27 -22.14
CA CYS A 16 1.41 7.03 -21.66
C CYS A 16 1.13 5.90 -22.64
N THR A 17 2.17 5.29 -23.17
CA THR A 17 2.09 4.13 -24.07
C THR A 17 2.69 2.91 -23.41
N ILE A 18 1.95 1.80 -23.40
CA ILE A 18 2.44 0.48 -22.99
C ILE A 18 2.45 -0.41 -24.24
N THR A 19 3.64 -0.87 -24.60
CA THR A 19 3.85 -1.77 -25.74
C THR A 19 4.42 -3.08 -25.23
N THR A 20 3.73 -4.17 -25.53
CA THR A 20 4.19 -5.55 -25.33
C THR A 20 4.15 -6.28 -26.68
N LYS A 21 4.70 -7.49 -26.75
CA LYS A 21 4.73 -8.28 -28.00
C LYS A 21 3.34 -8.58 -28.59
N GLU A 22 2.29 -8.52 -27.78
CA GLU A 22 0.94 -8.93 -28.15
C GLU A 22 -0.09 -7.80 -28.04
N ILE A 23 0.25 -6.68 -27.36
CA ILE A 23 -0.69 -5.59 -27.07
C ILE A 23 0.03 -4.25 -27.14
N GLU A 24 -0.61 -3.29 -27.80
CA GLU A 24 -0.29 -1.87 -27.72
C GLU A 24 -1.50 -1.13 -27.12
N ALA A 25 -1.28 -0.39 -26.04
CA ALA A 25 -2.28 0.44 -25.41
C ALA A 25 -1.71 1.84 -25.15
N SER A 26 -2.49 2.88 -25.41
CA SER A 26 -2.12 4.26 -25.12
C SER A 26 -3.23 4.96 -24.34
N ALA A 27 -2.83 5.85 -23.43
CA ALA A 27 -3.72 6.73 -22.69
C ALA A 27 -3.18 8.16 -22.76
N ASN A 28 -4.05 9.11 -23.11
CA ASN A 28 -3.73 10.53 -23.14
C ASN A 28 -4.47 11.23 -22.00
N ALA A 29 -3.72 12.01 -21.21
CA ALA A 29 -4.25 12.86 -20.16
C ALA A 29 -3.99 14.32 -20.52
N THR A 30 -5.03 15.14 -20.46
CA THR A 30 -4.96 16.58 -20.72
C THR A 30 -5.37 17.34 -19.47
N ILE A 31 -4.54 18.30 -19.05
CA ILE A 31 -4.77 19.18 -17.91
C ILE A 31 -4.84 20.61 -18.44
N THR A 32 -6.00 21.24 -18.33
CA THR A 32 -6.20 22.66 -18.66
C THR A 32 -6.35 23.49 -17.40
N ARG A 33 -5.62 24.60 -17.30
CA ARG A 33 -5.67 25.55 -16.18
C ARG A 33 -5.93 26.95 -16.70
N GLN A 34 -6.95 27.62 -16.18
CA GLN A 34 -7.20 29.04 -16.45
C GLN A 34 -6.34 29.90 -15.52
N LEU A 35 -5.48 30.73 -16.10
CA LEU A 35 -4.63 31.66 -15.38
C LEU A 35 -5.37 32.99 -15.18
N LYS A 36 -5.92 33.20 -13.98
CA LYS A 36 -6.59 34.45 -13.62
C LYS A 36 -5.58 35.44 -13.02
N GLY A 37 -5.07 36.37 -13.83
CA GLY A 37 -4.20 37.44 -13.36
C GLY A 37 -4.98 38.49 -12.57
N VAL A 38 -4.74 38.63 -11.27
CA VAL A 38 -5.24 39.75 -10.46
C VAL A 38 -4.09 40.72 -10.24
N CYS A 39 -4.04 41.79 -11.03
CA CYS A 39 -3.17 42.93 -10.76
C CYS A 39 -3.94 43.94 -9.91
N THR A 40 -3.59 44.09 -8.63
CA THR A 40 -3.96 45.29 -7.86
C THR A 40 -2.74 46.20 -7.76
N SER A 41 -2.68 47.19 -8.65
CA SER A 41 -1.76 48.32 -8.50
C SER A 41 -2.39 49.34 -7.54
N THR A 42 -1.92 49.38 -6.30
CA THR A 42 -2.26 50.45 -5.35
C THR A 42 -1.46 51.69 -5.74
N SER A 43 -2.07 52.63 -6.46
CA SER A 43 -1.51 53.97 -6.67
C SER A 43 -1.74 54.81 -5.42
N THR A 44 -0.73 54.93 -4.56
CA THR A 44 -0.67 55.95 -3.52
C THR A 44 -0.20 57.26 -4.14
N SER A 45 -1.12 58.19 -4.35
CA SER A 45 -0.82 59.58 -4.70
C SER A 45 -0.33 60.33 -3.46
N THR A 46 0.93 60.76 -3.47
CA THR A 46 1.48 61.77 -2.55
C THR A 46 1.40 63.16 -3.15
N VAL A 47 1.06 64.15 -2.32
CA VAL A 47 1.09 65.59 -2.62
C VAL A 47 2.17 66.25 -1.75
N THR A 48 3.24 66.70 -2.43
CA THR A 48 4.09 67.90 -2.20
C THR A 48 5.21 67.92 -1.12
N SER A 49 6.44 67.73 -1.63
CA SER A 49 7.79 68.35 -1.47
C SER A 49 8.03 69.61 -0.57
N PRO A 50 9.31 70.10 -0.39
CA PRO A 50 10.65 69.46 -0.45
C PRO A 50 11.63 69.85 0.72
N GLY A 51 12.74 69.10 0.87
CA GLY A 51 13.90 69.51 1.68
C GLY A 51 15.12 68.56 1.54
N THR A 52 16.24 69.13 1.12
CA THR A 52 17.54 68.63 0.61
C THR A 52 18.43 67.70 1.46
N SER A 53 19.19 66.84 0.74
CA SER A 53 20.63 66.48 0.85
C SER A 53 21.10 65.12 1.42
N GLN A 54 21.83 64.38 0.55
CA GLN A 54 23.03 63.50 0.75
C GLN A 54 22.89 62.28 1.71
N THR A 55 23.43 61.06 1.51
CA THR A 55 24.50 60.45 0.67
C THR A 55 24.40 58.90 0.77
N ASP A 56 24.92 58.21 -0.25
CA ASP A 56 25.53 56.86 -0.29
C ASP A 56 24.75 55.51 -0.34
N PRO A 57 25.32 54.47 -1.01
CA PRO A 57 24.61 53.29 -1.50
C PRO A 57 25.09 51.95 -0.92
N THR A 58 24.20 50.99 -0.61
CA THR A 58 24.59 49.55 -0.54
C THR A 58 23.42 48.57 -0.67
N SER A 59 23.62 47.54 -1.49
CA SER A 59 23.12 46.14 -1.37
C SER A 59 21.61 45.87 -1.50
N LEU A 60 21.20 45.42 -2.70
CA LEU A 60 19.95 44.70 -2.96
C LEU A 60 20.13 43.19 -2.69
N SER A 61 19.32 42.64 -1.78
CA SER A 61 19.05 41.20 -1.64
C SER A 61 17.69 40.87 -2.25
N PRO A 62 17.49 39.71 -2.92
CA PRO A 62 16.21 39.34 -3.50
C PRO A 62 15.28 38.73 -2.44
N GLN A 63 14.10 39.35 -2.24
CA GLN A 63 13.00 38.75 -1.46
C GLN A 63 12.13 37.87 -2.38
N SER A 64 12.03 36.60 -2.00
CA SER A 64 11.18 35.57 -2.60
C SER A 64 9.70 35.79 -2.25
N CYS A 65 8.84 35.84 -3.26
CA CYS A 65 7.39 35.86 -3.11
C CYS A 65 6.83 34.53 -2.57
N PRO A 66 5.78 34.54 -1.74
CA PRO A 66 5.07 33.33 -1.33
C PRO A 66 4.15 32.81 -2.43
N GLN A 67 4.20 31.50 -2.69
CA GLN A 67 3.32 30.76 -3.60
C GLN A 67 1.93 30.53 -2.95
N PRO A 68 0.81 30.82 -3.64
CA PRO A 68 -0.52 30.40 -3.17
C PRO A 68 -0.85 28.96 -3.59
N GLU A 69 -1.53 28.29 -2.67
CA GLU A 69 -2.01 26.90 -2.71
C GLU A 69 -3.24 26.74 -3.64
N PRO A 70 -3.27 25.76 -4.56
CA PRO A 70 -4.38 25.58 -5.49
C PRO A 70 -5.53 24.77 -4.87
N GLN A 71 -6.77 25.23 -5.07
CA GLN A 71 -7.98 24.44 -4.81
C GLN A 71 -8.48 23.77 -6.10
N PRO A 72 -8.88 22.49 -6.08
CA PRO A 72 -9.42 21.83 -7.27
C PRO A 72 -10.93 22.05 -7.39
N LEU A 73 -11.35 22.58 -8.53
CA LEU A 73 -12.71 22.41 -9.07
C LEU A 73 -12.60 21.36 -10.18
N ILE A 74 -13.30 20.25 -10.05
CA ILE A 74 -13.32 19.15 -11.03
C ILE A 74 -14.67 19.20 -11.72
N ASP A 75 -14.69 19.59 -12.98
CA ASP A 75 -15.76 19.26 -13.92
C ASP A 75 -15.21 18.18 -14.87
N MET A 76 -15.79 16.98 -14.78
CA MET A 76 -15.51 15.86 -15.70
C MET A 76 -16.63 15.83 -16.74
N ASP A 77 -16.34 16.31 -17.94
CA ASP A 77 -17.16 16.01 -19.12
C ASP A 77 -16.49 14.87 -19.89
N LEU A 78 -17.20 13.73 -19.95
CA LEU A 78 -16.83 12.54 -20.70
C LEU A 78 -17.75 12.47 -21.92
N GLU A 79 -17.30 13.01 -23.06
CA GLU A 79 -17.98 12.80 -24.34
C GLU A 79 -17.37 11.58 -25.05
N THR A 80 -18.21 10.58 -25.30
CA THR A 80 -17.94 9.51 -26.28
C THR A 80 -18.97 9.62 -27.39
N ASP A 81 -18.49 9.99 -28.57
CA ASP A 81 -19.21 10.03 -29.84
C ASP A 81 -19.22 8.62 -30.46
N ASP A 82 -20.39 8.09 -30.77
CA ASP A 82 -20.55 7.02 -31.75
C ASP A 82 -21.98 7.02 -32.33
N THR A 83 -22.05 7.06 -33.66
CA THR A 83 -23.22 7.40 -34.46
C THR A 83 -23.94 6.16 -35.02
N LEU A 84 -25.22 5.97 -34.65
CA LEU A 84 -26.40 5.47 -35.42
C LEU A 84 -26.39 4.05 -36.10
N PRO A 85 -27.55 3.41 -36.45
CA PRO A 85 -28.86 4.01 -36.74
C PRO A 85 -30.13 3.42 -36.08
N GLN A 86 -31.19 4.23 -36.23
CA GLN A 86 -32.56 4.18 -35.74
C GLN A 86 -33.37 2.91 -36.04
N LYS A 87 -34.29 2.59 -35.12
CA LYS A 87 -35.67 2.22 -35.47
C LYS A 87 -36.67 2.71 -34.41
N SER A 88 -37.83 3.07 -34.92
CA SER A 88 -38.98 3.81 -34.39
C SER A 88 -39.76 3.16 -33.23
N GLY A 89 -40.42 3.99 -32.39
CA GLY A 89 -41.74 3.64 -31.82
C GLY A 89 -42.07 4.17 -30.41
N LEU A 90 -42.81 5.28 -30.37
CA LEU A 90 -43.85 5.71 -29.40
C LEU A 90 -43.80 5.35 -27.89
N SER A 91 -43.71 6.43 -27.09
CA SER A 91 -44.74 6.94 -26.15
C SER A 91 -44.99 6.32 -24.75
N LYS A 92 -44.89 7.24 -23.78
CA LYS A 92 -45.51 7.36 -22.43
C LYS A 92 -44.72 6.90 -21.21
N ARG A 93 -44.76 7.84 -20.26
CA ARG A 93 -44.21 7.87 -18.90
C ARG A 93 -44.80 6.72 -18.08
N ASP A 94 -43.95 6.06 -17.32
CA ASP A 94 -44.23 5.72 -15.92
C ASP A 94 -42.90 5.51 -15.18
N VAL A 95 -42.82 6.17 -14.02
CA VAL A 95 -41.72 6.04 -13.06
C VAL A 95 -41.86 4.68 -12.40
N SER A 96 -40.96 3.76 -12.71
CA SER A 96 -40.76 2.53 -11.95
C SER A 96 -39.26 2.26 -11.89
N VAL A 97 -38.70 2.35 -10.68
CA VAL A 97 -37.30 2.04 -10.38
C VAL A 97 -37.13 0.53 -10.52
N GLN A 98 -36.70 0.11 -11.70
CA GLN A 98 -36.37 -1.29 -11.98
C GLN A 98 -34.91 -1.53 -11.58
N ALA A 99 -34.74 -2.10 -10.38
CA ALA A 99 -33.46 -2.60 -9.91
C ALA A 99 -32.87 -3.58 -10.92
N HIS A 100 -31.75 -3.22 -11.54
CA HIS A 100 -30.96 -4.12 -12.36
C HIS A 100 -30.19 -5.10 -11.45
N PRO A 101 -30.29 -6.43 -11.65
CA PRO A 101 -29.47 -7.37 -10.92
C PRO A 101 -28.08 -7.45 -11.56
N VAL A 102 -27.16 -6.56 -11.18
CA VAL A 102 -25.74 -6.69 -11.55
C VAL A 102 -24.97 -7.27 -10.37
N ARG A 103 -25.16 -8.58 -10.09
CA ARG A 103 -24.28 -9.31 -9.17
C ARG A 103 -24.39 -10.83 -9.27
N VAL A 104 -24.03 -11.43 -10.41
CA VAL A 104 -23.90 -12.91 -10.49
C VAL A 104 -22.61 -13.39 -11.19
N ARG A 105 -21.75 -12.50 -11.72
CA ARG A 105 -20.54 -12.96 -12.42
C ARG A 105 -19.36 -13.35 -11.51
N SER A 106 -19.30 -12.96 -10.24
CA SER A 106 -18.10 -13.27 -9.41
C SER A 106 -18.03 -14.72 -8.95
N LYS A 107 -19.18 -15.39 -8.71
CA LYS A 107 -19.20 -16.79 -8.22
C LYS A 107 -18.78 -17.79 -9.30
N ALA A 108 -19.18 -17.56 -10.55
CA ALA A 108 -18.81 -18.42 -11.68
C ALA A 108 -17.30 -18.34 -11.96
N VAL A 109 -16.73 -17.14 -11.93
CA VAL A 109 -15.28 -16.92 -12.10
C VAL A 109 -14.50 -17.59 -10.96
N GLN A 110 -14.98 -17.50 -9.73
CA GLN A 110 -14.34 -18.13 -8.58
C GLN A 110 -14.41 -19.67 -8.63
N TYR A 111 -15.52 -20.23 -9.12
CA TYR A 111 -15.66 -21.67 -9.34
C TYR A 111 -14.72 -22.20 -10.43
N GLU A 112 -14.59 -21.49 -11.55
CA GLU A 112 -13.63 -21.85 -12.60
C GLU A 112 -12.17 -21.79 -12.11
N LEU A 113 -11.85 -20.82 -11.26
CA LEU A 113 -10.53 -20.70 -10.65
C LEU A 113 -10.23 -21.92 -9.77
N ASN A 114 -11.18 -22.34 -8.93
CA ASN A 114 -11.03 -23.50 -8.06
C ASN A 114 -10.82 -24.80 -8.87
N ILE A 115 -11.57 -24.99 -9.96
CA ILE A 115 -11.37 -26.14 -10.86
C ILE A 115 -9.94 -26.14 -11.45
N LYS A 116 -9.43 -24.98 -11.85
CA LYS A 116 -8.06 -24.87 -12.38
C LYS A 116 -7.01 -25.20 -11.31
N ILE A 117 -7.24 -24.79 -10.07
CA ILE A 117 -6.38 -25.13 -8.92
C ILE A 117 -6.38 -26.63 -8.67
N ASP A 118 -7.55 -27.28 -8.61
CA ASP A 118 -7.65 -28.73 -8.38
C ASP A 118 -6.96 -29.53 -9.49
N LYS A 119 -7.08 -29.06 -10.73
CA LYS A 119 -6.40 -29.65 -11.89
C LYS A 119 -4.88 -29.51 -11.79
N LEU A 120 -4.38 -28.36 -11.35
CA LEU A 120 -2.95 -28.13 -11.11
C LEU A 120 -2.43 -29.00 -9.96
N GLN A 121 -3.18 -29.09 -8.85
CA GLN A 121 -2.82 -29.94 -7.71
C GLN A 121 -2.71 -31.41 -8.12
N THR A 122 -3.70 -31.91 -8.88
CA THR A 122 -3.67 -33.28 -9.39
C THR A 122 -2.46 -33.54 -10.27
N LYS A 123 -2.12 -32.58 -11.15
CA LYS A 123 -0.95 -32.69 -12.02
C LYS A 123 0.36 -32.72 -11.22
N ILE A 124 0.48 -31.87 -10.21
CA ILE A 124 1.67 -31.86 -9.33
C ILE A 124 1.82 -33.19 -8.60
N ILE A 125 0.73 -33.74 -8.04
CA ILE A 125 0.76 -35.03 -7.35
C ILE A 125 1.22 -36.14 -8.31
N GLN A 126 0.71 -36.15 -9.55
CA GLN A 126 1.11 -37.13 -10.57
C GLN A 126 2.60 -37.04 -10.92
N GLU A 127 3.15 -35.83 -11.06
CA GLU A 127 4.58 -35.64 -11.34
C GLU A 127 5.44 -36.10 -10.15
N ILE A 128 5.00 -35.82 -8.92
CA ILE A 128 5.68 -36.29 -7.69
C ILE A 128 5.66 -37.82 -7.62
N ASP A 129 4.53 -38.46 -7.92
CA ASP A 129 4.43 -39.93 -7.96
C ASP A 129 5.32 -40.51 -9.06
N GLY A 130 5.44 -39.85 -10.20
CA GLY A 130 6.38 -40.21 -11.27
C GLY A 130 7.84 -40.16 -10.82
N ILE A 131 8.23 -39.07 -10.13
CA ILE A 131 9.57 -38.94 -9.55
C ILE A 131 9.82 -40.02 -8.49
N LYS A 132 8.84 -40.27 -7.61
CA LYS A 132 8.90 -41.31 -6.58
C LYS A 132 9.18 -42.68 -7.20
N TYR A 133 8.44 -43.03 -8.25
CA TYR A 133 8.60 -44.27 -8.98
C TYR A 133 10.00 -44.41 -9.60
N ILE A 134 10.51 -43.35 -10.24
CA ILE A 134 11.86 -43.35 -10.82
C ILE A 134 12.92 -43.55 -9.73
N LEU A 135 12.77 -42.91 -8.58
CA LEU A 135 13.71 -43.04 -7.46
C LEU A 135 13.70 -44.46 -6.88
N GLU A 136 12.53 -45.06 -6.69
CA GLU A 136 12.39 -46.43 -6.19
C GLU A 136 13.05 -47.47 -7.12
N ILE A 137 12.88 -47.33 -8.44
CA ILE A 137 13.55 -48.20 -9.43
C ILE A 137 15.08 -48.09 -9.34
N ASN A 138 15.60 -46.90 -9.04
CA ASN A 138 17.04 -46.67 -8.90
C ASN A 138 17.59 -47.06 -7.52
N GLY A 139 16.80 -47.77 -6.70
CA GLY A 139 17.24 -48.28 -5.40
C GLY A 139 17.20 -47.25 -4.27
N PHE A 140 16.62 -46.07 -4.50
CA PHE A 140 16.37 -45.11 -3.42
C PHE A 140 15.14 -45.55 -2.64
N LYS A 141 15.32 -45.87 -1.35
CA LYS A 141 14.21 -46.12 -0.43
C LYS A 141 13.69 -44.79 0.09
N ILE A 142 12.56 -44.34 -0.44
CA ILE A 142 11.85 -43.18 0.10
C ILE A 142 11.10 -43.65 1.36
N PRO A 143 11.35 -43.07 2.55
CA PRO A 143 10.58 -43.39 3.74
C PRO A 143 9.10 -43.13 3.44
N GLU A 144 8.27 -44.15 3.61
CA GLU A 144 6.82 -44.01 3.45
C GLU A 144 6.36 -42.90 4.41
N ALA A 145 5.71 -41.86 3.87
CA ALA A 145 5.24 -40.75 4.67
C ALA A 145 4.44 -41.31 5.85
N ILE A 146 4.75 -40.85 7.07
CA ILE A 146 4.14 -41.31 8.30
C ILE A 146 2.63 -41.06 8.20
N THR A 147 1.88 -42.08 7.79
CA THR A 147 0.44 -42.09 7.91
C THR A 147 0.19 -42.07 9.41
N LEU A 148 -0.23 -40.92 9.95
CA LEU A 148 -0.69 -40.76 11.33
C LEU A 148 -1.94 -41.62 11.53
N LYS A 149 -1.73 -42.93 11.67
CA LYS A 149 -2.72 -43.85 12.22
C LYS A 149 -2.59 -43.72 13.72
N ASN A 150 -3.58 -43.06 14.31
CA ASN A 150 -3.83 -43.00 15.75
C ASN A 150 -3.65 -44.40 16.35
N THR A 151 -2.49 -44.66 16.94
CA THR A 151 -2.17 -45.87 17.70
C THR A 151 -1.65 -45.41 19.06
N PRO A 152 -2.19 -45.93 20.17
CA PRO A 152 -1.95 -45.38 21.49
C PRO A 152 -0.50 -45.59 21.95
N MET A 153 -0.02 -44.56 22.63
CA MET A 153 1.23 -44.41 23.38
C MET A 153 2.05 -45.68 23.64
N SER A 154 3.31 -45.64 23.20
CA SER A 154 4.42 -46.29 23.89
C SER A 154 5.63 -45.36 23.88
N ASP A 155 6.27 -45.27 25.03
CA ASP A 155 7.26 -44.29 25.45
C ASP A 155 8.56 -44.36 24.65
N HIS A 156 8.66 -43.58 23.56
CA HIS A 156 9.95 -43.12 23.02
C HIS A 156 9.74 -41.78 22.29
N GLN A 157 9.38 -40.74 23.06
CA GLN A 157 9.35 -39.36 22.59
C GLN A 157 10.67 -38.68 22.92
N ASP A 158 11.57 -38.54 21.95
CA ASP A 158 12.53 -37.42 21.96
C ASP A 158 13.16 -37.19 20.57
N TYR A 159 13.31 -38.23 19.75
CA TYR A 159 13.94 -38.07 18.43
C TYR A 159 13.02 -37.55 17.31
N ASN A 160 11.69 -37.62 17.45
CA ASN A 160 10.76 -37.26 16.37
C ASN A 160 10.21 -35.81 16.46
N LYS A 161 10.40 -35.14 17.60
CA LYS A 161 9.87 -33.77 17.84
C LYS A 161 10.64 -32.70 17.07
N SER A 162 11.94 -32.89 16.86
CA SER A 162 12.80 -31.93 16.15
C SER A 162 12.45 -31.81 14.66
N SER A 163 12.21 -32.96 13.99
CA SER A 163 11.89 -32.98 12.56
C SER A 163 10.51 -32.40 12.26
N ILE A 164 9.51 -32.68 13.11
CA ILE A 164 8.13 -32.17 12.96
C ILE A 164 8.10 -30.66 13.16
N ASN A 165 8.74 -30.15 14.22
CA ASN A 165 8.81 -28.71 14.49
C ASN A 165 9.51 -27.94 13.34
N LYS A 166 10.52 -28.56 12.70
CA LYS A 166 11.21 -27.95 11.56
C LYS A 166 10.31 -27.81 10.34
N VAL A 167 9.48 -28.82 10.04
CA VAL A 167 8.53 -28.79 8.92
C VAL A 167 7.41 -27.78 9.17
N GLU A 168 6.86 -27.75 10.39
CA GLU A 168 5.82 -26.78 10.77
C GLU A 168 6.33 -25.34 10.67
N ASN A 169 7.53 -25.08 11.20
CA ASN A 169 8.16 -23.76 11.10
C ASN A 169 8.40 -23.34 9.64
N MET A 170 8.85 -24.26 8.78
CA MET A 170 9.05 -23.98 7.35
C MET A 170 7.73 -23.67 6.64
N THR A 171 6.66 -24.38 6.99
CA THR A 171 5.31 -24.14 6.47
C THR A 171 4.80 -22.76 6.89
N ASN A 172 5.01 -22.36 8.15
CA ASN A 172 4.57 -21.06 8.66
C ASN A 172 5.34 -19.89 8.01
N VAL A 173 6.65 -20.05 7.81
CA VAL A 173 7.45 -19.06 7.08
C VAL A 173 6.96 -18.91 5.64
N LEU A 174 6.60 -20.01 4.98
CA LEU A 174 6.06 -19.99 3.61
C LEU A 174 4.72 -19.24 3.54
N VAL A 175 3.79 -19.54 4.44
CA VAL A 175 2.47 -18.89 4.47
C VAL A 175 2.60 -17.38 4.70
N ARG A 176 3.54 -16.91 5.54
CA ARG A 176 3.82 -15.46 5.68
C ARG A 176 4.38 -14.85 4.41
N THR A 177 5.24 -15.59 3.71
CA THR A 177 5.80 -15.13 2.44
C THR A 177 4.70 -14.98 1.39
N GLU A 178 3.77 -15.93 1.32
CA GLU A 178 2.60 -15.86 0.44
C GLU A 178 1.66 -14.70 0.82
N GLU A 179 1.36 -14.50 2.11
CA GLU A 179 0.57 -13.34 2.58
C GLU A 179 1.17 -12.03 2.08
N ILE A 180 2.48 -11.84 2.25
CA ILE A 180 3.19 -10.62 1.83
C ILE A 180 3.10 -10.45 0.32
N LEU A 181 3.34 -11.52 -0.45
CA LEU A 181 3.28 -11.46 -1.91
C LEU A 181 1.87 -11.11 -2.43
N MET A 182 0.82 -11.59 -1.75
CA MET A 182 -0.56 -11.34 -2.16
C MET A 182 -1.07 -9.95 -1.76
N TYR A 183 -0.70 -9.45 -0.59
CA TYR A 183 -1.33 -8.26 0.00
C TYR A 183 -0.46 -7.02 0.05
N ASN A 184 0.84 -7.10 -0.21
CA ASN A 184 1.69 -5.92 -0.12
C ASN A 184 1.35 -4.87 -1.19
N ASN A 185 1.11 -3.64 -0.76
CA ASN A 185 0.65 -2.52 -1.58
C ASN A 185 -0.71 -2.73 -2.26
N THR A 186 -1.61 -3.50 -1.64
CA THR A 186 -2.96 -3.71 -2.18
C THR A 186 -4.03 -3.08 -1.30
N VAL A 187 -5.18 -2.76 -1.92
CA VAL A 187 -6.40 -2.36 -1.23
C VAL A 187 -7.35 -3.55 -1.24
N MET A 188 -7.88 -3.91 -0.08
CA MET A 188 -8.91 -4.92 0.09
C MET A 188 -10.20 -4.26 0.54
N ASP A 189 -11.22 -4.41 -0.28
CA ASP A 189 -12.57 -3.94 0.03
C ASP A 189 -13.32 -4.99 0.83
N SER A 190 -13.87 -4.56 1.96
CA SER A 190 -14.89 -5.29 2.72
C SER A 190 -16.19 -4.47 2.70
N PRO A 191 -17.37 -5.09 2.87
CA PRO A 191 -18.65 -4.37 2.89
C PRO A 191 -18.67 -3.16 3.83
N ASP A 192 -17.95 -3.26 4.95
CA ASP A 192 -17.94 -2.25 6.01
C ASP A 192 -16.70 -1.35 5.99
N SER A 193 -15.63 -1.73 5.29
CA SER A 193 -14.39 -0.94 5.24
C SER A 193 -13.42 -1.39 4.14
N SER A 194 -12.83 -0.41 3.44
CA SER A 194 -11.66 -0.64 2.58
C SER A 194 -10.37 -0.46 3.38
N LYS A 195 -9.45 -1.43 3.28
CA LYS A 195 -8.14 -1.38 3.93
C LYS A 195 -7.02 -1.46 2.92
N TYR A 196 -6.02 -0.61 3.08
CA TYR A 196 -4.75 -0.73 2.36
C TYR A 196 -3.72 -1.45 3.22
N PHE A 197 -2.94 -2.34 2.61
CA PHE A 197 -1.91 -3.13 3.28
C PHE A 197 -0.51 -2.80 2.75
N TYR A 198 0.43 -2.66 3.67
CA TYR A 198 1.86 -2.52 3.36
C TYR A 198 2.69 -3.38 4.29
N TYR A 199 3.70 -4.06 3.74
CA TYR A 199 4.59 -4.95 4.47
C TYR A 199 6.03 -4.50 4.32
N TRP A 200 6.74 -4.47 5.44
CA TRP A 200 8.15 -4.08 5.51
C TRP A 200 8.96 -5.14 6.25
N LYS A 201 9.81 -5.86 5.50
CA LYS A 201 10.81 -6.78 6.06
C LYS A 201 12.09 -6.01 6.39
N ILE A 202 12.42 -5.92 7.66
CA ILE A 202 13.63 -5.26 8.16
C ILE A 202 14.71 -6.33 8.37
N GLN A 203 15.75 -6.29 7.56
CA GLN A 203 16.94 -7.14 7.76
C GLN A 203 17.91 -6.54 8.78
N ASN A 204 18.75 -7.40 9.35
CA ASN A 204 19.77 -7.09 10.35
C ASN A 204 19.17 -6.41 11.59
N ILE A 205 18.01 -6.89 12.04
CA ILE A 205 17.25 -6.23 13.10
C ILE A 205 17.99 -6.24 14.44
N ARG A 206 18.74 -7.30 14.76
CA ARG A 206 19.47 -7.41 16.04
C ARG A 206 20.54 -6.32 16.17
N GLU A 207 21.30 -6.08 15.11
CA GLU A 207 22.30 -5.01 15.05
C GLU A 207 21.64 -3.64 15.07
N LEU A 208 20.47 -3.52 14.43
CA LEU A 208 19.75 -2.26 14.38
C LEU A 208 19.21 -1.87 15.75
N LEU A 209 18.64 -2.82 16.49
CA LEU A 209 18.07 -2.63 17.82
C LEU A 209 19.15 -2.23 18.85
N ALA A 210 20.41 -2.63 18.63
CA ALA A 210 21.54 -2.23 19.47
C ALA A 210 22.00 -0.77 19.28
N LYS A 211 21.56 -0.07 18.21
CA LYS A 211 21.96 1.30 17.92
C LYS A 211 21.07 2.30 18.66
N THR A 212 21.65 3.38 19.20
CA THR A 212 20.93 4.33 20.05
C THR A 212 20.55 5.64 19.35
N ASP A 213 21.26 6.04 18.30
CA ASP A 213 21.09 7.36 17.66
C ASP A 213 20.80 7.25 16.14
N MET A 214 19.98 6.28 15.75
CA MET A 214 19.66 6.07 14.35
C MET A 214 18.23 5.59 14.21
N TYR A 215 17.52 6.12 13.23
CA TYR A 215 16.28 5.53 12.75
C TYR A 215 16.51 4.81 11.43
N LYS A 216 15.65 3.87 11.10
CA LYS A 216 15.61 3.22 9.77
C LYS A 216 14.26 3.48 9.16
N SER A 217 14.23 3.92 7.91
CA SER A 217 12.98 4.12 7.16
C SER A 217 12.72 2.91 6.26
N SER A 218 11.43 2.62 6.04
CA SER A 218 11.01 1.74 4.96
C SER A 218 11.18 2.43 3.61
N PRO A 219 11.10 1.70 2.49
CA PRO A 219 10.84 2.29 1.19
C PRO A 219 9.56 3.14 1.21
N ASP A 220 9.53 4.18 0.38
CA ASP A 220 8.34 4.99 0.19
C ASP A 220 7.24 4.20 -0.51
N PHE A 221 5.99 4.49 -0.15
CA PHE A 221 4.80 3.99 -0.82
C PHE A 221 3.76 5.11 -0.97
N PHE A 222 2.83 4.91 -1.90
CA PHE A 222 1.89 5.94 -2.33
C PHE A 222 0.46 5.51 -2.07
N LEU A 223 -0.32 6.35 -1.41
CA LEU A 223 -1.74 6.09 -1.13
C LEU A 223 -2.52 7.40 -1.13
N LEU A 224 -3.62 7.45 -1.91
CA LEU A 224 -4.51 8.61 -2.02
C LEU A 224 -3.77 9.92 -2.36
N GLY A 225 -2.74 9.85 -3.22
CA GLY A 225 -1.93 11.01 -3.60
C GLY A 225 -0.89 11.45 -2.55
N HIS A 226 -0.74 10.72 -1.45
CA HIS A 226 0.28 10.99 -0.44
C HIS A 226 1.44 10.00 -0.54
N THR A 227 2.66 10.50 -0.41
CA THR A 227 3.87 9.70 -0.17
C THR A 227 3.99 9.43 1.32
N LEU A 228 4.20 8.16 1.67
CA LEU A 228 4.23 7.65 3.04
C LEU A 228 5.44 6.73 3.23
N HIS A 229 5.96 6.64 4.46
CA HIS A 229 6.91 5.61 4.86
C HIS A 229 6.73 5.23 6.34
N LEU A 230 7.25 4.07 6.72
CA LEU A 230 7.41 3.68 8.12
C LEU A 230 8.81 4.08 8.61
N GLN A 231 8.89 4.47 9.88
CA GLN A 231 10.14 4.81 10.54
C GLN A 231 10.29 4.00 11.82
N LEU A 232 11.39 3.25 11.92
CA LEU A 232 11.78 2.45 13.06
C LEU A 232 12.81 3.20 13.91
N TYR A 233 12.55 3.27 15.21
CA TYR A 233 13.38 3.88 16.25
C TYR A 233 13.84 2.78 17.23
N PRO A 234 15.02 2.16 17.02
CA PRO A 234 15.59 1.09 17.84
C PRO A 234 15.55 1.28 19.36
N ASN A 235 15.85 2.48 19.84
CA ASN A 235 15.99 2.79 21.25
C ASN A 235 15.13 3.99 21.64
N HIS A 236 13.82 3.79 21.56
CA HIS A 236 12.85 4.83 21.86
C HIS A 236 12.50 4.85 23.35
N LEU A 237 12.95 5.89 24.07
CA LEU A 237 12.67 6.13 25.50
C LEU A 237 13.25 5.06 26.45
N GLU A 238 14.57 5.08 26.62
CA GLU A 238 15.33 4.29 27.61
C GLU A 238 15.47 2.78 27.28
N ASN A 239 16.53 2.45 26.55
CA ASN A 239 17.23 1.17 26.32
C ASN A 239 16.46 -0.17 26.19
N ASN A 240 15.13 -0.22 26.16
CA ASN A 240 14.37 -1.48 26.17
C ASN A 240 13.11 -1.47 25.28
N TYR A 241 12.89 -0.38 24.54
CA TYR A 241 11.76 -0.22 23.64
C TYR A 241 12.25 0.26 22.29
N PHE A 242 11.65 -0.28 21.23
CA PHE A 242 11.73 0.33 19.92
C PHE A 242 10.37 0.88 19.52
N GLY A 243 10.41 1.92 18.70
CA GLY A 243 9.24 2.61 18.18
C GLY A 243 9.06 2.38 16.69
N ILE A 244 7.85 2.17 16.22
CA ILE A 244 7.52 2.24 14.79
C ILE A 244 6.46 3.30 14.57
N GLN A 245 6.64 4.11 13.54
CA GLN A 245 5.75 5.20 13.23
C GLN A 245 5.46 5.29 11.74
N LEU A 246 4.19 5.53 11.37
CA LEU A 246 3.83 6.00 10.04
C LEU A 246 4.15 7.49 9.90
N ARG A 247 4.88 7.84 8.85
CA ARG A 247 5.26 9.22 8.52
C ARG A 247 4.75 9.56 7.12
N PRO A 248 3.70 10.39 7.01
CA PRO A 248 3.37 11.01 5.74
C PRO A 248 4.31 12.20 5.45
N TYR A 249 4.62 12.43 4.18
CA TYR A 249 5.30 13.66 3.76
C TYR A 249 4.39 14.89 3.83
N SER A 250 3.07 14.68 3.74
CA SER A 250 2.07 15.74 3.83
C SER A 250 1.28 15.65 5.14
N SER A 251 1.06 16.79 5.79
CA SER A 251 0.31 16.89 7.05
C SER A 251 -1.20 16.64 6.90
N SER A 252 -1.73 16.64 5.67
CA SER A 252 -3.15 16.39 5.40
C SER A 252 -3.53 14.91 5.40
N PHE A 253 -2.56 14.00 5.52
CA PHE A 253 -2.84 12.58 5.65
C PHE A 253 -3.31 12.22 7.06
N LEU A 254 -4.63 12.06 7.23
CA LEU A 254 -5.27 11.90 8.54
C LEU A 254 -5.94 10.53 8.76
N LYS A 255 -5.56 9.53 7.96
CA LYS A 255 -6.21 8.21 8.00
C LYS A 255 -5.88 7.44 9.28
N LYS A 256 -6.88 6.71 9.77
CA LYS A 256 -6.69 5.72 10.83
C LYS A 256 -5.82 4.60 10.30
N HIS A 257 -4.99 4.02 11.16
CA HIS A 257 -4.12 2.92 10.78
C HIS A 257 -3.79 2.00 11.95
N LYS A 258 -3.27 0.81 11.65
CA LYS A 258 -2.70 -0.14 12.62
C LYS A 258 -1.31 -0.54 12.16
N ILE A 259 -0.38 -0.66 13.10
CA ILE A 259 0.93 -1.25 12.88
C ILE A 259 0.96 -2.58 13.62
N ILE A 260 1.41 -3.63 12.94
CA ILE A 260 1.40 -5.00 13.43
C ILE A 260 2.80 -5.59 13.24
N ILE A 261 3.37 -6.18 14.28
CA ILE A 261 4.58 -6.98 14.19
C ILE A 261 4.17 -8.43 13.98
N LEU A 262 4.55 -9.00 12.84
CA LEU A 262 4.16 -10.36 12.49
C LEU A 262 5.08 -11.37 13.17
N ASN A 263 4.48 -12.35 13.86
CA ASN A 263 5.20 -13.53 14.30
C ASN A 263 5.30 -14.51 13.13
N GLN A 264 6.54 -14.77 12.69
CA GLN A 264 6.83 -15.54 11.48
C GLN A 264 6.68 -17.06 11.68
N LEU A 265 6.54 -17.53 12.93
CA LEU A 265 6.36 -18.95 13.26
C LEU A 265 4.99 -19.27 13.85
N ASN A 266 4.24 -18.28 14.35
CA ASN A 266 2.90 -18.49 14.93
C ASN A 266 1.92 -17.37 14.54
N PHE A 267 0.93 -17.69 13.71
CA PHE A 267 -0.04 -16.72 13.17
C PHE A 267 -0.97 -16.07 14.20
N GLY A 268 -1.21 -16.75 15.32
CA GLY A 268 -2.13 -16.27 16.35
C GLY A 268 -1.52 -15.27 17.32
N SER A 269 -0.21 -15.02 17.24
CA SER A 269 0.55 -14.26 18.24
C SER A 269 1.14 -12.96 17.72
N ASP A 270 0.54 -12.36 16.68
CA ASP A 270 0.98 -11.06 16.19
C ASP A 270 0.79 -9.96 17.25
N ILE A 271 1.66 -8.96 17.27
CA ILE A 271 1.58 -7.83 18.21
C ILE A 271 1.04 -6.61 17.46
N ASP A 272 -0.13 -6.11 17.84
CA ASP A 272 -0.76 -4.95 17.19
C ASP A 272 -0.76 -3.68 18.05
N SER A 273 -0.74 -2.53 17.38
CA SER A 273 -0.76 -1.21 18.02
C SER A 273 -2.12 -0.76 18.53
N GLY A 274 -3.19 -1.52 18.26
CA GLY A 274 -4.54 -0.96 18.19
C GLY A 274 -4.68 0.10 17.10
N VAL A 275 -5.84 0.75 17.01
CA VAL A 275 -6.10 1.77 15.98
C VAL A 275 -5.47 3.12 16.37
N LEU A 276 -4.52 3.57 15.55
CA LEU A 276 -3.87 4.87 15.64
C LEU A 276 -4.61 5.90 14.77
N HIS A 277 -4.63 7.16 15.20
CA HIS A 277 -5.36 8.26 14.56
C HIS A 277 -4.39 9.35 14.10
N GLY A 278 -4.56 9.86 12.88
CA GLY A 278 -3.61 10.78 12.25
C GLY A 278 -3.60 12.23 12.78
N ARG A 279 -4.63 12.67 13.51
CA ARG A 279 -4.81 14.12 13.81
C ARG A 279 -4.03 14.69 14.99
N ILE A 280 -3.60 13.90 15.98
CA ILE A 280 -3.19 14.47 17.27
C ILE A 280 -2.05 13.67 17.87
N ASN A 281 -0.82 13.93 17.43
CA ASN A 281 0.41 13.25 17.83
C ASN A 281 0.66 11.99 17.00
N ASN A 282 1.58 12.09 16.05
CA ASN A 282 2.60 11.11 15.68
C ASN A 282 2.73 9.93 16.67
N LYS A 283 1.74 9.03 16.73
CA LYS A 283 1.72 7.95 17.72
C LYS A 283 2.72 6.91 17.27
N ILE A 284 3.88 6.95 17.92
CA ILE A 284 4.87 5.90 17.81
C ILE A 284 4.28 4.68 18.50
N PHE A 285 4.10 3.59 17.76
CA PHE A 285 3.82 2.29 18.32
C PHE A 285 5.08 1.80 19.04
N ARG A 286 5.00 1.61 20.35
CA ARG A 286 6.14 1.22 21.18
C ARG A 286 6.06 -0.26 21.50
N ILE A 287 7.14 -0.98 21.27
CA ILE A 287 7.25 -2.41 21.54
C ILE A 287 8.43 -2.63 22.47
N SER A 288 8.22 -3.36 23.57
CA SER A 288 9.31 -3.78 24.45
C SER A 288 10.14 -4.87 23.78
N GLU A 289 11.47 -4.80 23.89
CA GLU A 289 12.36 -5.85 23.42
C GLU A 289 12.03 -7.22 24.04
N LYS A 290 11.50 -7.24 25.27
CA LYS A 290 11.03 -8.47 25.93
C LYS A 290 9.91 -9.17 25.15
N ASN A 291 9.06 -8.42 24.44
CA ASN A 291 8.00 -9.01 23.62
C ASN A 291 8.57 -9.67 22.36
N LEU A 292 9.73 -9.20 21.87
CA LEU A 292 10.45 -9.84 20.76
C LEU A 292 11.29 -11.05 21.19
N ALA A 293 11.52 -11.23 22.50
CA ALA A 293 12.23 -12.40 23.02
C ALA A 293 11.41 -13.69 22.86
N VAL A 294 10.10 -13.58 22.67
CA VAL A 294 9.24 -14.71 22.31
C VAL A 294 9.63 -15.21 20.92
N GLU A 295 9.67 -16.54 20.76
CA GLU A 295 10.09 -17.17 19.52
C GLU A 295 9.19 -16.76 18.34
N GLY A 296 9.83 -16.53 17.19
CA GLY A 296 9.16 -16.34 15.90
C GLY A 296 9.00 -14.90 15.42
N PHE A 297 9.20 -13.87 16.25
CA PHE A 297 9.20 -12.48 15.75
C PHE A 297 10.45 -12.15 14.93
N ILE A 298 11.63 -12.59 15.41
CA ILE A 298 12.91 -12.44 14.70
C ILE A 298 13.32 -13.79 14.14
N VAL A 299 13.13 -13.98 12.83
CA VAL A 299 13.59 -15.15 12.07
C VAL A 299 14.63 -14.71 11.07
N GLU A 300 15.75 -15.43 10.97
CA GLU A 300 16.88 -15.11 10.08
C GLU A 300 17.38 -13.66 10.24
N ASN A 301 17.46 -13.18 11.49
CA ASN A 301 17.85 -11.78 11.79
C ASN A 301 16.97 -10.72 11.09
N SER A 302 15.71 -11.08 10.82
CA SER A 302 14.75 -10.20 10.17
C SER A 302 13.45 -10.10 10.95
N LEU A 303 12.82 -8.93 10.87
CA LEU A 303 11.52 -8.60 11.49
C LEU A 303 10.56 -8.17 10.39
N ILE A 304 9.30 -8.57 10.47
CA ILE A 304 8.28 -8.18 9.48
C ILE A 304 7.23 -7.30 10.15
N VAL A 305 7.02 -6.13 9.56
CA VAL A 305 6.03 -5.15 10.00
C VAL A 305 4.95 -5.06 8.95
N LYS A 306 3.69 -5.17 9.38
CA LYS A 306 2.50 -4.95 8.57
C LYS A 306 1.85 -3.64 8.99
N LEU A 307 1.44 -2.86 8.01
CA LEU A 307 0.67 -1.63 8.18
C LEU A 307 -0.69 -1.83 7.52
N GLU A 308 -1.76 -1.58 8.28
CA GLU A 308 -3.12 -1.49 7.76
C GLU A 308 -3.59 -0.03 7.81
N ILE A 309 -4.00 0.54 6.69
CA ILE A 309 -4.59 1.88 6.62
C ILE A 309 -6.07 1.75 6.27
N PHE A 310 -6.94 2.35 7.07
CA PHE A 310 -8.38 2.38 6.79
C PHE A 310 -8.66 3.49 5.78
N VAL A 311 -8.91 3.12 4.52
CA VAL A 311 -9.00 4.07 3.39
C VAL A 311 -10.17 5.04 3.58
N ASN A 312 -11.30 4.53 4.08
CA ASN A 312 -12.55 5.30 4.23
C ASN A 312 -12.73 5.92 5.63
N SER A 313 -11.68 5.93 6.47
CA SER A 313 -11.72 6.54 7.81
C SER A 313 -11.57 8.05 7.81
#